data_AF-A0A3A4R7U9-F1
#
_entry.id   AF-A0A3A4R7U9-F1
#
_cell.length_a   1.000
_cell.length_b   1.000
_cell.length_c   1.000
_cell.angle_alpha   90.00
_cell.angle_beta   90.00
_cell.angle_gamma   90.00
#
_symmetry.space_group_name_H-M   'P 1'
#
loop_
_entity.id
_entity.type
_entity.pdbx_description
1 polymer ?
#
loop_
_entity_poly.entity_id
_entity_poly.type
_entity_poly.pdbx_seq_one_letter_code
_entity_poly.pdbx_strand_id
1 'polypeptide(L)'
;MVVFTTEGIALLDEDEQKKDFIKRLVGLPGDRIEIIGLRRENLFAPSPKTGKVHRIHNPVKIFEPDGAIYIQGECQETGEFLKAGPINKDEGVILLNGETLKDPDVFTRIPYLNEGQFGMRNKSIIVPDNSYYVLGDNSPSSKDSRFWGFVPESNLRGKSFMIYFPFTRFRLVR
;
A
#
# COMPACT_ATOMS: atom_id res chain seq x y z
N MET A 1 12.75 -7.72 2.40
CA MET A 1 12.05 -7.65 1.10
C MET A 1 12.13 -9.05 0.51
N VAL A 2 11.17 -9.46 -0.30
CA VAL A 2 11.08 -10.84 -0.81
C VAL A 2 11.09 -10.75 -2.32
N VAL A 3 11.95 -11.51 -2.98
CA VAL A 3 12.10 -11.46 -4.44
C VAL A 3 11.29 -12.61 -5.03
N PHE A 4 10.35 -12.25 -5.89
CA PHE A 4 9.58 -13.20 -6.69
C PHE A 4 10.03 -13.15 -8.15
N THR A 5 9.90 -14.25 -8.90
CA THR A 5 10.42 -14.33 -10.29
C THR A 5 9.54 -13.66 -11.34
N THR A 6 10.10 -13.40 -12.51
CA THR A 6 9.41 -12.88 -13.69
C THR A 6 8.25 -13.75 -14.21
N GLU A 7 8.24 -15.07 -13.94
CA GLU A 7 7.07 -15.94 -14.21
C GLU A 7 6.00 -15.90 -13.09
N GLY A 8 6.16 -14.97 -12.14
CA GLY A 8 5.43 -14.94 -10.90
C GLY A 8 5.78 -13.71 -10.08
N ILE A 9 5.47 -12.52 -10.61
CA ILE A 9 5.61 -11.18 -10.00
C ILE A 9 7.04 -10.68 -9.85
N ALA A 10 7.64 -10.33 -10.99
CA ALA A 10 8.42 -9.10 -11.06
C ALA A 10 7.53 -8.04 -11.72
N LEU A 11 7.20 -6.98 -10.99
CA LEU A 11 6.98 -5.69 -11.63
C LEU A 11 8.01 -4.75 -11.00
N LEU A 12 9.28 -4.97 -11.36
CA LEU A 12 10.08 -3.84 -11.78
C LEU A 12 9.67 -3.64 -13.24
N ASP A 13 8.65 -2.80 -13.42
CA ASP A 13 8.13 -2.43 -14.73
C ASP A 13 9.27 -1.72 -15.47
N GLU A 14 9.82 -2.31 -16.53
CA GLU A 14 10.96 -1.78 -17.26
C GLU A 14 10.66 -0.43 -17.95
N ASP A 15 9.39 -0.02 -18.01
CA ASP A 15 8.93 1.27 -18.55
C ASP A 15 8.66 2.37 -17.51
N GLU A 16 8.68 2.09 -16.19
CA GLU A 16 8.43 3.11 -15.16
C GLU A 16 9.73 3.71 -14.58
N GLN A 17 10.49 4.40 -15.44
CA GLN A 17 11.68 5.16 -15.00
C GLN A 17 11.31 6.24 -13.95
N LYS A 18 11.51 5.92 -12.66
CA LYS A 18 11.96 6.81 -11.53
C LYS A 18 11.35 6.54 -10.14
N LYS A 19 10.59 5.47 -9.88
CA LYS A 19 10.08 5.21 -8.50
C LYS A 19 10.29 3.75 -8.08
N ASP A 20 11.01 3.55 -6.97
CA ASP A 20 11.21 2.22 -6.36
C ASP A 20 9.88 1.71 -5.78
N PHE A 21 9.13 0.91 -6.55
CA PHE A 21 7.90 0.30 -6.05
C PHE A 21 8.18 -1.05 -5.38
N ILE A 22 8.20 -1.05 -4.05
CA ILE A 22 8.40 -2.26 -3.25
C ILE A 22 7.06 -2.93 -2.99
N LYS A 23 6.97 -4.23 -3.29
CA LYS A 23 5.91 -5.12 -2.80
C LYS A 23 6.44 -5.89 -1.60
N ARG A 24 5.64 -5.98 -0.55
CA ARG A 24 5.98 -6.60 0.72
C ARG A 24 5.10 -7.79 0.98
N LEU A 25 5.71 -8.86 1.50
CA LEU A 25 4.98 -10.01 2.02
C LEU A 25 4.24 -9.59 3.29
N VAL A 26 2.93 -9.86 3.31
CA VAL A 26 2.00 -9.44 4.36
C VAL A 26 1.33 -10.64 5.01
N GLY A 27 0.94 -11.65 4.23
CA GLY A 27 0.28 -12.85 4.75
C GLY A 27 0.99 -14.13 4.32
N LEU A 28 1.12 -15.05 5.27
CA LEU A 28 1.59 -16.43 5.11
C LEU A 28 0.40 -17.39 4.98
N PRO A 29 0.62 -18.65 4.51
CA PRO A 29 -0.43 -19.67 4.48
C PRO A 29 -1.21 -19.75 5.81
N GLY A 30 -2.54 -19.74 5.71
CA GLY A 30 -3.45 -19.79 6.86
C GLY A 30 -3.76 -18.42 7.50
N ASP A 31 -3.01 -17.37 7.19
CA ASP A 31 -3.29 -16.03 7.72
C ASP A 31 -4.61 -15.48 7.17
N ARG A 32 -5.33 -14.75 8.03
CA ARG A 32 -6.50 -13.98 7.66
C ARG A 32 -6.12 -12.52 7.41
N ILE A 33 -6.31 -12.05 6.19
CA ILE A 33 -6.11 -10.66 5.79
C ILE A 33 -7.46 -9.96 5.66
N GLU A 34 -7.56 -8.75 6.20
CA GLU A 34 -8.68 -7.84 5.98
C GLU A 34 -8.16 -6.42 5.77
N ILE A 35 -8.79 -5.66 4.86
CA ILE A 35 -8.44 -4.27 4.61
C ILE A 35 -9.65 -3.41 4.98
N ILE A 36 -9.53 -2.66 6.07
CA ILE A 36 -10.46 -1.58 6.38
C ILE A 36 -10.07 -0.41 5.49
N GLY A 37 -10.50 -0.46 4.23
CA GLY A 37 -10.03 0.48 3.22
C GLY A 37 -10.50 1.91 3.46
N LEU A 38 -9.67 2.87 3.04
CA LEU A 38 -10.03 4.28 3.01
C LEU A 38 -11.18 4.49 2.01
N ARG A 39 -12.16 5.31 2.40
CA ARG A 39 -13.26 5.68 1.50
C ARG A 39 -12.77 6.56 0.37
N ARG A 40 -13.37 6.42 -0.81
CA ARG A 40 -12.91 7.09 -2.03
C ARG A 40 -13.00 8.61 -1.90
N GLU A 41 -14.03 9.13 -1.24
CA GLU A 41 -14.22 10.55 -0.94
C GLU A 41 -13.06 11.17 -0.16
N ASN A 42 -12.39 10.39 0.70
CA ASN A 42 -11.24 10.86 1.47
C ASN A 42 -9.97 11.07 0.62
N LEU A 43 -10.00 10.69 -0.66
CA LEU A 43 -8.95 10.98 -1.64
C LEU A 43 -9.23 12.27 -2.44
N PHE A 44 -10.20 13.08 -2.03
CA PHE A 44 -10.53 14.33 -2.68
C PHE A 44 -10.59 15.46 -1.64
N ALA A 45 -10.11 16.64 -2.02
CA ALA A 45 -10.19 17.83 -1.20
C ALA A 45 -10.29 19.09 -2.06
N PRO A 46 -10.90 20.17 -1.54
CA PRO A 46 -10.91 21.45 -2.22
C PRO A 46 -9.50 22.05 -2.29
N SER A 47 -9.17 22.64 -3.44
CA SER A 47 -8.01 23.49 -3.64
C SER A 47 -8.04 24.66 -2.64
N PRO A 48 -6.95 24.91 -1.90
CA PRO A 48 -6.86 26.07 -1.01
C PRO A 48 -6.97 27.41 -1.73
N LYS A 49 -6.62 27.47 -3.03
CA LYS A 49 -6.65 28.70 -3.83
C LYS A 49 -7.99 28.93 -4.51
N THR A 50 -8.61 27.88 -5.01
CA THR A 50 -9.78 27.99 -5.90
C THR A 50 -11.06 27.40 -5.32
N GLY A 51 -10.98 26.62 -4.24
CA GLY A 51 -12.11 25.88 -3.68
C GLY A 51 -12.59 24.70 -4.53
N LYS A 52 -12.07 24.54 -5.76
CA LYS A 52 -12.42 23.41 -6.64
C LYS A 52 -11.91 22.10 -6.06
N VAL A 53 -12.74 21.05 -6.09
CA VAL A 53 -12.36 19.74 -5.59
C VAL A 53 -11.45 19.02 -6.58
N HIS A 54 -10.31 18.53 -6.09
CA HIS A 54 -9.34 17.76 -6.85
C HIS A 54 -8.95 16.47 -6.11
N ARG A 55 -8.36 15.53 -6.86
CA ARG A 55 -7.86 14.27 -6.32
C ARG A 55 -6.50 14.45 -5.64
N ILE A 56 -6.37 13.83 -4.47
CA ILE A 56 -5.11 13.65 -3.74
C ILE A 56 -4.34 12.47 -4.33
N HIS A 57 -3.09 12.72 -4.75
CA HIS A 57 -2.18 11.69 -5.24
C HIS A 57 -1.06 11.44 -4.22
N ASN A 58 -0.57 10.20 -4.16
CA ASN A 58 0.40 9.72 -3.16
C ASN A 58 0.00 10.08 -1.72
N PRO A 59 -1.24 9.73 -1.28
CA PRO A 59 -1.76 10.12 0.01
C PRO A 59 -0.93 9.53 1.16
N VAL A 60 -0.76 10.34 2.20
CA VAL A 60 -0.18 9.95 3.49
C VAL A 60 -1.12 10.34 4.61
N LYS A 61 -1.17 9.52 5.67
CA LYS A 61 -1.85 9.86 6.91
C LYS A 61 -1.00 10.85 7.71
N ILE A 62 -1.62 11.92 8.16
CA ILE A 62 -1.06 12.87 9.11
C ILE A 62 -1.81 12.73 10.42
N PHE A 63 -1.05 12.69 11.51
CA PHE A 63 -1.55 12.63 12.86
C PHE A 63 -1.31 13.99 13.51
N GLU A 64 -2.40 14.69 13.83
CA GLU A 64 -2.33 15.97 14.55
C GLU A 64 -2.22 15.71 16.06
N PRO A 65 -1.71 16.69 16.86
CA PRO A 65 -1.52 16.53 18.30
C PRO A 65 -2.81 16.25 19.09
N ASP A 66 -3.97 16.66 18.56
CA ASP A 66 -5.30 16.41 19.14
C ASP A 66 -5.83 14.99 18.84
N GLY A 67 -5.07 14.17 18.12
CA GLY A 67 -5.44 12.82 17.71
C GLY A 67 -6.23 12.75 16.41
N ALA A 68 -6.52 13.89 15.75
CA ALA A 68 -7.18 13.91 14.46
C ALA A 68 -6.25 13.34 13.37
N ILE A 69 -6.84 12.56 12.45
CA ILE A 69 -6.10 11.93 11.36
C ILE A 69 -6.60 12.52 10.05
N TYR A 70 -5.67 12.98 9.21
CA TYR A 70 -5.97 13.54 7.90
C TYR A 70 -5.25 12.76 6.81
N ILE A 71 -5.79 12.83 5.60
CA ILE A 71 -5.11 12.40 4.38
C ILE A 71 -4.53 13.64 3.71
N GLN A 72 -3.22 13.66 3.49
CA GLN A 72 -2.56 14.71 2.71
C GLN A 72 -1.85 14.12 1.50
N GLY A 73 -1.78 14.87 0.41
CA GLY A 73 -0.96 14.54 -0.74
C GLY A 73 -0.99 15.65 -1.78
N GLU A 74 -0.27 15.44 -2.87
CA GLU A 74 -0.17 16.41 -3.96
C GLU A 74 -1.29 16.20 -4.98
N CYS A 75 -1.85 17.28 -5.50
CA CYS A 75 -2.66 17.26 -6.71
C CYS A 75 -1.76 17.34 -7.93
N GLN A 76 -1.69 16.28 -8.75
CA GLN A 76 -0.86 16.28 -9.96
C GLN A 76 -1.31 17.27 -11.03
N GLU A 77 -2.58 17.70 -11.01
CA GLU A 77 -3.13 18.67 -11.97
C GLU A 77 -2.69 20.10 -11.64
N THR A 78 -2.62 20.45 -10.36
CA THR A 78 -2.41 21.83 -9.90
C THR A 78 -1.07 22.05 -9.19
N GLY A 79 -0.38 20.98 -8.80
CA GLY A 79 0.81 21.00 -7.95
C GLY A 79 0.52 21.39 -6.49
N GLU A 80 -0.75 21.48 -6.10
CA GLU A 80 -1.14 21.90 -4.75
C GLU A 80 -1.11 20.74 -3.76
N PHE A 81 -0.67 21.01 -2.53
CA PHE A 81 -0.85 20.06 -1.42
C PHE A 81 -2.26 20.19 -0.85
N LEU A 82 -2.99 19.08 -0.94
CA LEU A 82 -4.37 18.96 -0.54
C LEU A 82 -4.46 18.16 0.76
N LYS A 83 -5.43 18.50 1.62
CA LYS A 83 -5.69 17.84 2.90
C LYS A 83 -7.18 17.50 3.01
N ALA A 84 -7.50 16.21 3.17
CA ALA A 84 -8.84 15.68 3.37
C ALA A 84 -8.98 15.08 4.77
N GLY A 85 -10.19 15.10 5.31
CA GLY A 85 -10.52 14.57 6.63
C GLY A 85 -11.10 15.61 7.59
N PRO A 86 -11.17 15.29 8.90
CA PRO A 86 -10.55 14.13 9.54
C PRO A 86 -11.18 12.79 9.14
N ILE A 87 -10.40 11.71 9.24
CA ILE A 87 -10.82 10.33 8.97
C ILE A 87 -10.85 9.49 10.25
N ASN A 88 -11.59 8.39 10.24
CA ASN A 88 -11.56 7.43 11.36
C ASN A 88 -10.21 6.70 11.39
N LYS A 89 -9.71 6.40 12.60
CA LYS A 89 -8.42 5.71 12.80
C LYS A 89 -8.30 4.36 12.09
N ASP A 90 -9.43 3.67 11.92
CA ASP A 90 -9.48 2.35 11.31
C ASP A 90 -9.49 2.45 9.77
N GLU A 91 -9.69 3.64 9.18
CA GLU A 91 -9.70 3.79 7.73
C GLU A 91 -8.30 3.68 7.11
N GLY A 92 -8.22 2.95 6.01
CA GLY A 92 -6.98 2.65 5.30
C GLY A 92 -6.01 1.80 6.11
N VAL A 93 -6.51 0.87 6.93
CA VAL A 93 -5.71 -0.04 7.77
C VAL A 93 -5.79 -1.47 7.24
N ILE A 94 -4.68 -2.20 7.36
CA ILE A 94 -4.61 -3.64 7.12
C ILE A 94 -4.71 -4.37 8.46
N LEU A 95 -5.58 -5.36 8.53
CA LEU A 95 -5.66 -6.31 9.64
C LEU A 95 -5.07 -7.64 9.21
N LEU A 96 -4.13 -8.15 10.02
CA LEU A 96 -3.56 -9.48 9.93
C LEU A 96 -4.03 -10.27 11.15
N ASN A 97 -4.78 -11.34 10.93
CA ASN A 97 -5.35 -12.18 12.00
C ASN A 97 -6.19 -11.40 13.03
N GLY A 98 -6.81 -10.29 12.60
CA GLY A 98 -7.62 -9.41 13.45
C GLY A 98 -6.84 -8.28 14.12
N GLU A 99 -5.52 -8.26 14.01
CA GLU A 99 -4.67 -7.20 14.57
C GLU A 99 -4.21 -6.22 13.49
N THR A 100 -4.10 -4.93 13.84
CA THR A 100 -3.55 -3.92 12.92
C THR A 100 -2.11 -4.22 12.59
N LEU A 101 -1.82 -4.37 11.30
CA LEU A 101 -0.46 -4.52 10.80
C LEU A 101 0.28 -3.18 10.88
N LYS A 102 1.28 -3.12 11.76
CA LYS A 102 2.05 -1.89 12.05
C LYS A 102 3.45 -1.86 11.46
N ASP A 103 4.03 -3.03 11.17
CA ASP A 103 5.39 -3.17 10.68
C ASP A 103 5.38 -3.71 9.24
N PRO A 104 6.11 -3.08 8.31
CA PRO A 104 6.76 -1.77 8.42
C PRO A 104 5.80 -0.59 8.59
N ASP A 105 6.35 0.50 9.11
CA ASP A 105 5.68 1.79 9.36
C ASP A 105 4.84 2.29 8.18
N VAL A 106 5.27 1.98 6.94
CA VAL A 106 4.56 2.27 5.69
C VAL A 106 3.10 1.82 5.70
N PHE A 107 2.79 0.68 6.34
CA PHE A 107 1.42 0.17 6.45
C PHE A 107 0.51 1.00 7.34
N THR A 108 1.10 1.76 8.27
CA THR A 108 0.36 2.72 9.11
C THR A 108 0.30 4.09 8.47
N ARG A 109 1.35 4.50 7.76
CA ARG A 109 1.49 5.86 7.20
C ARG A 109 0.75 6.04 5.88
N ILE A 110 0.68 5.01 5.05
CA ILE A 110 0.01 5.08 3.74
C ILE A 110 -1.34 4.39 3.84
N PRO A 111 -2.45 5.07 3.50
CA PRO A 111 -3.78 4.46 3.59
C PRO A 111 -3.94 3.38 2.52
N TYR A 112 -4.41 2.21 2.94
CA TYR A 112 -4.79 1.14 2.02
C TYR A 112 -6.19 1.34 1.45
N LEU A 113 -6.32 1.20 0.14
CA LEU A 113 -7.64 1.20 -0.51
C LEU A 113 -8.17 -0.23 -0.57
N ASN A 114 -9.47 -0.37 -0.34
CA ASN A 114 -10.22 -1.62 -0.45
C ASN A 114 -10.67 -1.86 -1.90
N GLU A 115 -9.70 -1.95 -2.79
CA GLU A 115 -9.92 -2.18 -4.21
C GLU A 115 -9.58 -3.62 -4.59
N GLY A 116 -10.08 -4.05 -5.76
CA GLY A 116 -9.84 -5.39 -6.28
C GLY A 116 -10.62 -6.51 -5.56
N GLN A 117 -10.74 -7.66 -6.22
CA GLN A 117 -11.53 -8.80 -5.74
C GLN A 117 -11.01 -9.38 -4.42
N PHE A 118 -9.71 -9.25 -4.18
CA PHE A 118 -9.00 -9.76 -3.01
C PHE A 118 -8.60 -8.65 -2.04
N GLY A 119 -9.20 -7.47 -2.13
CA GLY A 119 -9.05 -6.37 -1.19
C GLY A 119 -10.38 -5.74 -0.80
N MET A 120 -11.50 -6.42 -1.11
CA MET A 120 -12.83 -5.86 -0.97
C MET A 120 -13.15 -5.45 0.46
N ARG A 121 -13.89 -4.34 0.59
CA ARG A 121 -14.41 -3.86 1.87
C ARG A 121 -15.22 -4.95 2.58
N ASN A 122 -15.04 -5.08 3.90
CA ASN A 122 -15.79 -6.00 4.76
C ASN A 122 -15.66 -7.48 4.32
N LYS A 123 -14.61 -7.84 3.59
CA LYS A 123 -14.26 -9.23 3.31
C LYS A 123 -12.91 -9.54 3.93
N SER A 124 -12.86 -10.65 4.66
CA SER A 124 -11.61 -11.26 5.05
C SER A 124 -11.25 -12.37 4.08
N ILE A 125 -9.96 -12.55 3.88
CA ILE A 125 -9.39 -13.51 2.94
C ILE A 125 -8.41 -14.37 3.72
N ILE A 126 -8.52 -15.68 3.52
CA ILE A 126 -7.57 -16.63 4.09
C ILE A 126 -6.54 -16.91 3.01
N VAL A 127 -5.26 -16.77 3.34
CA VAL A 127 -4.17 -17.10 2.43
C VAL A 127 -4.13 -18.63 2.25
N PRO A 128 -4.26 -19.16 1.02
CA PRO A 128 -4.21 -20.59 0.78
C PRO A 128 -2.86 -21.20 1.12
N ASP A 129 -2.84 -22.52 1.27
CA ASP A 129 -1.60 -23.29 1.37
C ASP A 129 -0.66 -23.02 0.18
N ASN A 130 0.64 -23.07 0.43
CA ASN A 130 1.70 -22.81 -0.56
C ASN A 130 1.53 -21.48 -1.30
N SER A 131 0.99 -20.46 -0.64
CA SER A 131 0.74 -19.15 -1.23
C SER A 131 1.04 -18.01 -0.24
N TYR A 132 1.29 -16.83 -0.77
CA TYR A 132 1.57 -15.61 0.00
C TYR A 132 0.65 -14.47 -0.44
N TYR A 133 0.37 -13.55 0.49
CA TYR A 133 -0.33 -12.30 0.17
C TYR A 133 0.65 -11.13 0.24
N VAL A 134 0.75 -10.34 -0.83
CA VAL A 134 1.70 -9.23 -0.93
C VAL A 134 0.99 -7.91 -1.21
N LEU A 135 1.49 -6.83 -0.59
CA LEU A 135 0.97 -5.47 -0.78
C LEU A 135 2.08 -4.52 -1.20
N GLY A 136 1.76 -3.58 -2.09
CA GLY A 136 2.70 -2.55 -2.50
C GLY A 136 2.74 -1.38 -1.52
N ASP A 137 3.90 -0.75 -1.38
CA ASP A 137 4.11 0.41 -0.51
C ASP A 137 3.38 1.67 -1.00
N ASN A 138 3.04 1.76 -2.29
CA ASN A 138 2.20 2.83 -2.82
C ASN A 138 0.79 2.30 -3.10
N SER A 139 0.03 2.01 -2.05
CA SER A 139 -1.31 1.40 -2.14
C SER A 139 -2.19 1.98 -3.26
N PRO A 140 -2.35 3.31 -3.40
CA PRO A 140 -3.26 3.89 -4.41
C PRO A 140 -2.81 3.77 -5.86
N SER A 141 -1.57 3.33 -6.10
CA SER A 141 -1.01 3.13 -7.44
C SER A 141 -0.41 1.73 -7.62
N SER A 142 -0.67 0.80 -6.69
CA SER A 142 -0.12 -0.54 -6.73
C SER A 142 -1.16 -1.56 -7.18
N LYS A 143 -0.87 -2.26 -8.28
CA LYS A 143 -1.51 -3.55 -8.58
C LYS A 143 -0.78 -4.65 -7.81
N ASP A 144 -1.35 -5.06 -6.68
CA ASP A 144 -0.83 -6.11 -5.79
C ASP A 144 -1.89 -7.17 -5.50
N SER A 145 -1.70 -8.01 -4.46
CA SER A 145 -2.57 -9.16 -4.20
C SER A 145 -4.05 -8.79 -4.08
N ARG A 146 -4.38 -7.53 -3.76
CA ARG A 146 -5.75 -7.01 -3.82
C ARG A 146 -6.45 -7.24 -5.16
N PHE A 147 -5.70 -7.16 -6.26
CA PHE A 147 -6.23 -7.27 -7.63
C PHE A 147 -6.02 -8.65 -8.23
N TRP A 148 -4.81 -9.19 -8.14
CA TRP A 148 -4.42 -10.41 -8.86
C TRP A 148 -4.30 -11.65 -7.96
N GLY A 149 -4.61 -11.54 -6.67
CA GLY A 149 -4.67 -12.67 -5.75
C GLY A 149 -3.32 -13.05 -5.15
N PHE A 150 -3.13 -14.33 -4.88
CA PHE A 150 -2.00 -14.81 -4.08
C PHE A 150 -0.77 -15.11 -4.93
N VAL A 151 0.40 -15.05 -4.29
CA VAL A 151 1.68 -15.44 -4.89
C VAL A 151 1.98 -16.89 -4.55
N PRO A 152 2.04 -17.81 -5.52
CA PRO A 152 2.45 -19.19 -5.26
C PRO A 152 3.85 -19.25 -4.62
N GLU A 153 4.05 -20.17 -3.69
CA GLU A 153 5.33 -20.40 -3.02
C GLU A 153 6.43 -20.80 -4.00
N SER A 154 6.09 -21.48 -5.10
CA SER A 154 7.03 -21.79 -6.19
C SER A 154 7.70 -20.54 -6.80
N ASN A 155 7.07 -19.37 -6.65
CA ASN A 155 7.59 -18.12 -7.17
C ASN A 155 8.53 -17.44 -6.17
N LEU A 156 8.65 -17.95 -4.95
CA LEU A 156 9.57 -17.47 -3.92
C LEU A 156 10.99 -17.96 -4.21
N ARG A 157 11.92 -17.03 -4.45
CA ARG A 157 13.35 -17.39 -4.63
C ARG A 157 14.20 -17.23 -3.38
N GLY A 158 13.75 -16.44 -2.41
CA GLY A 158 14.42 -16.26 -1.13
C GLY A 158 14.22 -14.87 -0.51
N LYS A 159 14.81 -14.67 0.66
CA LYS A 159 14.87 -13.36 1.32
C LYS A 159 15.82 -12.44 0.55
N SER A 160 15.39 -11.21 0.27
CA SER A 160 16.28 -10.21 -0.32
C SER A 160 17.38 -9.87 0.70
N PHE A 161 18.64 -10.11 0.38
CA PHE A 161 19.78 -9.76 1.24
C PHE A 161 20.41 -8.41 0.86
N MET A 162 20.00 -7.80 -0.25
CA MET A 162 20.60 -6.56 -0.77
C MET A 162 19.60 -5.71 -1.56
N ILE A 163 19.63 -4.40 -1.33
CA ILE A 163 19.04 -3.38 -2.21
C ILE A 163 20.23 -2.76 -2.96
N TYR A 164 20.25 -2.86 -4.29
CA TYR A 164 21.39 -2.45 -5.11
C TYR A 164 21.12 -1.22 -5.99
N PHE A 165 19.84 -0.85 -6.18
CA PHE A 165 19.43 0.30 -6.99
C PHE A 165 18.35 1.13 -6.27
N PRO A 166 18.33 2.47 -6.44
CA PRO A 166 19.40 3.30 -7.02
C PRO A 166 20.70 3.15 -6.22
N PHE A 167 21.87 3.30 -6.87
CA PHE A 167 23.18 3.06 -6.24
C PHE A 167 23.41 3.87 -4.95
N THR A 168 22.70 4.99 -4.80
CA THR A 168 22.70 5.83 -3.58
C THR A 168 21.98 5.20 -2.39
N ARG A 169 21.18 4.15 -2.60
CA ARG A 169 20.44 3.39 -1.58
C ARG A 169 20.99 1.99 -1.39
N PHE A 170 22.22 1.74 -1.84
CA PHE A 170 22.89 0.47 -1.62
C PHE A 170 22.90 0.13 -0.13
N ARG A 171 22.25 -0.97 0.24
CA ARG A 171 22.32 -1.50 1.61
C ARG A 171 22.08 -3.00 1.63
N LEU A 172 22.78 -3.67 2.53
CA LEU A 172 22.45 -5.04 2.92
C LEU A 172 21.18 -5.00 3.78
N VAL A 173 20.24 -5.90 3.47
CA VAL A 173 19.00 -6.07 4.24
C VAL A 173 19.26 -7.25 5.19
N ARG A 174 19.33 -6.95 6.49
CA ARG A 174 19.63 -7.93 7.54
C ARG A 174 18.39 -8.74 7.93
#